data_AF-X1ARF0-F1
#
_entry.id   AF-X1ARF0-F1
#
_cell.length_a   1.000
_cell.length_b   1.000
_cell.length_c   1.000
_cell.angle_alpha   90.00
_cell.angle_beta   90.00
_cell.angle_gamma   90.00
#
_symmetry.space_group_name_H-M   'P 1'
#
loop_
_entity.id
_entity.type
_entity.pdbx_description
1 polymer ?
#
loop_
_entity_poly.entity_id
_entity_poly.type
_entity_poly.pdbx_seq_one_letter_code
_entity_poly.pdbx_strand_id
1 'polypeptide(L)'
;MVKGLKSPSSPVVVSFSVAESGANTYTQARVNLALNVLDQEVFVVTGVNLDVLPPQCIAGLNTRMRGQLSTTSRATIGSLSSTNIIAIARDDIRM
;
A
#
# COMPACT_ATOMS: atom_id res chain seq x y z
N MET A 1 9.95 -24.57 -25.95
CA MET A 1 9.86 -24.22 -24.51
C MET A 1 8.96 -23.00 -24.41
N VAL A 2 7.88 -23.05 -23.63
CA VAL A 2 7.06 -21.86 -23.41
C VAL A 2 7.93 -20.80 -22.73
N LYS A 3 8.05 -19.63 -23.36
CA LYS A 3 8.84 -18.54 -22.83
C LYS A 3 8.01 -17.93 -21.71
N GLY A 4 8.34 -18.26 -20.46
CA GLY A 4 7.67 -17.70 -19.28
C GLY A 4 7.89 -16.19 -19.18
N LEU A 5 7.50 -15.63 -18.03
CA LEU A 5 7.57 -14.21 -17.72
C LEU A 5 8.87 -13.54 -18.20
N LYS A 6 8.74 -12.61 -19.14
CA LYS A 6 9.85 -11.81 -19.65
C LYS A 6 10.13 -10.66 -18.68
N SER A 7 11.05 -10.89 -17.75
CA SER A 7 11.44 -9.85 -16.79
C SER A 7 12.25 -8.75 -17.47
N PRO A 8 11.95 -7.46 -17.22
CA PRO A 8 12.84 -6.37 -17.63
C PRO A 8 14.16 -6.47 -16.86
N SER A 9 15.23 -5.87 -17.40
CA SER A 9 16.58 -5.89 -16.83
C SER A 9 16.71 -5.11 -15.52
N SER A 10 15.72 -4.30 -15.14
CA SER A 10 15.69 -3.57 -13.88
C SER A 10 14.26 -3.48 -13.32
N PRO A 11 14.07 -3.62 -11.99
CA PRO A 11 12.80 -3.32 -11.34
C PRO A 11 12.48 -1.82 -11.41
N VAL A 12 11.19 -1.50 -11.55
CA VAL A 12 10.68 -0.12 -11.49
C VAL A 12 10.33 0.20 -10.04
N VAL A 13 10.88 1.30 -9.51
CA VAL A 13 10.56 1.78 -8.16
C VAL A 13 9.40 2.77 -8.24
N VAL A 14 8.34 2.51 -7.48
CA VAL A 14 7.17 3.39 -7.38
C VAL A 14 7.12 3.96 -5.97
N SER A 15 7.20 5.29 -5.86
CA SER A 15 7.08 6.01 -4.60
C SER A 15 5.76 6.78 -4.58
N PHE A 16 5.05 6.72 -3.46
CA PHE A 16 3.81 7.47 -3.25
C PHE A 16 3.75 7.96 -1.80
N SER A 17 2.96 9.00 -1.56
CA SER A 17 2.64 9.49 -0.23
C SER A 17 1.14 9.75 -0.16
N VAL A 18 0.53 9.39 0.98
CA VAL A 18 -0.87 9.65 1.27
C VAL A 18 -0.94 10.21 2.69
N ALA A 19 -1.56 11.38 2.81
CA ALA A 19 -1.86 12.00 4.09
C ALA A 19 -3.35 11.85 4.38
N GLU A 20 -3.68 11.57 5.64
CA GLU A 20 -5.06 11.53 6.10
C GLU A 20 -5.68 12.93 5.96
N SER A 21 -6.87 13.04 5.33
CA SER A 21 -7.52 14.33 5.08
C SER A 21 -8.19 14.94 6.32
N GLY A 22 -8.24 14.20 7.42
CA GLY A 22 -8.82 14.60 8.70
C GLY A 22 -8.85 13.41 9.65
N ALA A 23 -8.98 13.66 10.96
CA ALA A 23 -8.91 12.59 11.97
C ALA A 23 -9.96 11.50 11.72
N ASN A 24 -9.52 10.23 11.77
CA ASN A 24 -10.34 9.05 11.50
C ASN A 24 -10.97 9.00 10.09
N THR A 25 -10.37 9.69 9.12
CA THR A 25 -10.85 9.70 7.73
C THR A 25 -10.00 8.78 6.87
N TYR A 26 -10.62 7.75 6.27
CA TYR A 26 -9.90 6.89 5.33
C TYR A 26 -9.59 7.64 4.03
N THR A 27 -8.33 7.98 3.82
CA THR A 27 -7.84 8.58 2.57
C THR A 27 -7.05 7.56 1.77
N GLN A 28 -7.32 7.48 0.46
CA GLN A 28 -6.60 6.59 -0.45
C GLN A 28 -6.10 7.33 -1.68
N ALA A 29 -4.91 6.98 -2.13
CA ALA A 29 -4.36 7.38 -3.41
C ALA A 29 -4.33 6.16 -4.34
N ARG A 30 -4.71 6.35 -5.60
CA ARG A 30 -4.55 5.34 -6.64
C ARG A 30 -3.36 5.72 -7.52
N VAL A 31 -2.38 4.83 -7.59
CA VAL A 31 -1.31 4.93 -8.59
C VAL A 31 -1.76 4.14 -9.82
N ASN A 32 -1.83 4.81 -10.97
CA ASN A 32 -2.15 4.14 -12.22
C ASN A 32 -0.87 3.58 -12.83
N LEU A 33 -0.88 2.29 -13.13
CA LEU A 33 0.18 1.62 -13.87
C LEU A 33 -0.25 1.58 -15.33
N ALA A 34 0.46 2.29 -16.21
CA ALA A 34 0.19 2.24 -17.64
C ALA A 34 0.75 0.93 -18.21
N LEU A 35 -0.05 -0.13 -18.16
CA LEU A 35 0.27 -1.43 -18.73
C LEU A 35 -0.31 -1.55 -20.15
N ASN A 36 0.47 -2.08 -21.09
CA ASN A 36 -0.02 -2.41 -22.41
C ASN A 36 -0.64 -3.81 -22.45
N VAL A 37 -1.97 -3.86 -22.59
CA VAL A 37 -2.72 -5.12 -22.68
C VAL A 37 -2.45 -5.90 -23.98
N LEU A 38 -2.05 -5.21 -25.07
CA LEU A 38 -1.76 -5.86 -26.35
C LEU A 38 -0.43 -6.65 -26.30
N ASP A 39 0.53 -6.17 -25.51
CA ASP A 39 1.84 -6.80 -25.32
C ASP A 39 1.88 -7.77 -24.13
N GLN A 40 0.72 -8.06 -23.52
CA GLN A 40 0.59 -8.97 -22.36
C GLN A 40 1.49 -8.57 -21.17
N GLU A 41 1.61 -7.26 -20.93
CA GLU A 41 2.41 -6.78 -19.81
C GLU A 41 1.76 -7.14 -18.48
N VAL A 42 2.59 -7.64 -17.56
CA VAL A 42 2.18 -8.01 -16.21
C VAL A 42 3.13 -7.38 -15.20
N PHE A 43 2.54 -6.82 -14.14
CA PHE A 43 3.27 -6.18 -13.06
C PHE A 43 3.47 -7.16 -11.91
N VAL A 44 4.73 -7.38 -11.52
CA VAL A 44 5.09 -8.24 -10.40
C VAL A 44 5.72 -7.39 -9.30
N VAL A 45 5.14 -7.44 -8.11
CA VAL A 45 5.66 -6.76 -6.93
C VAL A 45 6.74 -7.65 -6.29
N THR A 46 7.99 -7.21 -6.32
CA THR A 46 9.12 -7.93 -5.71
C THR A 46 9.38 -7.54 -4.26
N GLY A 47 8.93 -6.36 -3.86
CA GLY A 47 9.07 -5.86 -2.49
C GLY A 47 8.23 -4.61 -2.28
N VAL A 48 7.78 -4.41 -1.05
CA VAL A 48 7.05 -3.22 -0.62
C VAL A 48 7.66 -2.77 0.70
N ASN A 49 8.01 -1.49 0.78
CA ASN A 49 8.35 -0.84 2.04
C ASN A 49 7.29 0.23 2.32
N LEU A 50 6.61 0.12 3.46
CA LEU A 50 5.63 1.09 3.92
C LEU A 50 6.18 1.74 5.18
N ASP A 51 6.33 3.07 5.12
CA ASP A 51 6.71 3.88 6.27
C ASP A 51 5.49 4.71 6.71
N VAL A 52 5.22 4.69 8.01
CA VAL A 52 4.11 5.44 8.61
C VAL A 52 4.69 6.37 9.67
N LEU A 53 4.24 7.63 9.64
CA LEU A 53 4.60 8.59 10.67
C LEU A 53 4.07 8.12 12.03
N PRO A 54 4.81 8.41 13.12
CA PRO A 54 4.35 8.06 14.45
C PRO A 54 3.02 8.76 14.77
N PRO A 55 2.11 8.08 15.48
CA PRO A 55 0.84 8.66 15.89
C PRO A 55 1.04 9.82 16.87
N GLN A 56 0.12 10.79 16.85
CA GLN A 56 0.14 11.89 17.82
C GLN A 56 -0.17 11.38 19.23
N CYS A 57 0.67 11.75 20.21
CA CYS A 57 0.46 11.44 21.62
C CYS A 57 -0.58 12.40 22.21
N ILE A 58 -1.85 11.98 22.24
CA ILE A 58 -2.94 12.74 22.86
C ILE A 58 -3.21 12.15 24.24
N ALA A 59 -3.13 12.98 25.29
CA ALA A 59 -3.30 12.53 26.66
C ALA A 59 -4.66 11.85 26.87
N GLY A 60 -4.65 10.65 27.46
CA GLY A 60 -5.87 9.88 27.75
C GLY A 60 -6.50 9.18 26.54
N LEU A 61 -5.88 9.20 25.36
CA LEU A 61 -6.35 8.50 24.17
C LEU A 61 -5.29 7.56 23.60
N ASN A 62 -5.75 6.41 23.12
CA ASN A 62 -4.94 5.49 22.33
C ASN A 62 -4.96 5.92 20.86
N THR A 63 -3.85 6.49 20.38
CA THR A 63 -3.73 6.89 18.97
C THR A 63 -3.04 5.80 18.15
N ARG A 64 -3.49 5.57 16.92
CA ARG A 64 -2.89 4.58 16.01
C ARG A 64 -2.79 5.14 14.61
N MET A 65 -1.65 4.91 13.96
CA MET A 65 -1.44 5.18 12.53
C MET A 65 -1.40 3.85 11.78
N ARG A 66 -2.13 3.74 10.66
CA ARG A 66 -2.16 2.53 9.83
C ARG A 66 -2.10 2.90 8.36
N GLY A 67 -1.18 2.28 7.65
CA GLY A 67 -1.06 2.34 6.20
C GLY A 67 -1.23 0.94 5.60
N GLN A 68 -1.83 0.86 4.41
CA GLN A 68 -1.93 -0.40 3.69
C GLN A 68 -1.76 -0.17 2.19
N LEU A 69 -1.23 -1.19 1.51
CA LEU A 69 -1.22 -1.27 0.05
C LEU A 69 -2.15 -2.40 -0.39
N SER A 70 -3.14 -2.09 -1.23
CA SER A 70 -4.09 -3.05 -1.76
C SER A 70 -4.24 -2.94 -3.28
N THR A 71 -4.56 -4.06 -3.92
CA THR A 71 -4.80 -4.12 -5.37
C THR A 71 -6.14 -3.51 -5.78
N THR A 72 -7.10 -3.42 -4.85
CA THR A 72 -8.42 -2.83 -5.08
C THR A 72 -8.70 -1.66 -4.14
N SER A 73 -9.60 -0.77 -4.58
CA SER A 73 -10.09 0.36 -3.79
C SER A 73 -10.84 -0.12 -2.55
N ARG A 74 -10.68 0.58 -1.42
CA ARG A 74 -11.33 0.23 -0.16
C ARG A 74 -11.90 1.47 0.53
N ALA A 75 -12.79 1.24 1.49
CA ALA A 75 -13.29 2.30 2.38
C ALA A 75 -12.72 2.19 3.80
N THR A 76 -12.00 1.10 4.10
CA THR A 76 -11.48 0.79 5.44
C THR A 76 -10.14 0.06 5.36
N ILE A 77 -9.34 0.21 6.43
CA ILE A 77 -8.12 -0.56 6.66
C ILE A 77 -8.48 -2.02 6.99
N GLY A 78 -7.86 -2.98 6.30
CA GLY A 78 -8.02 -4.42 6.52
C GLY A 78 -6.79 -5.07 7.16
N SER A 79 -6.65 -6.37 6.92
CA SER A 79 -5.58 -7.24 7.42
C SER A 79 -4.95 -8.06 6.29
N LEU A 80 -3.73 -8.55 6.51
CA LEU A 80 -3.03 -9.41 5.56
C LEU A 80 -3.75 -10.74 5.25
N SER A 81 -4.80 -11.06 6.01
CA SER A 81 -5.70 -12.18 5.71
C SER A 81 -6.60 -11.93 4.50
N SER A 82 -6.72 -10.68 4.03
CA SER A 82 -7.46 -10.37 2.80
C SER A 82 -6.54 -10.52 1.60
N THR A 83 -6.92 -11.34 0.63
CA THR A 83 -6.11 -11.65 -0.58
C THR A 83 -5.71 -10.41 -1.40
N ASN A 84 -6.50 -9.33 -1.32
CA ASN A 84 -6.22 -8.08 -2.03
C ASN A 84 -5.23 -7.15 -1.31
N ILE A 85 -4.77 -7.49 -0.10
CA ILE A 85 -3.83 -6.66 0.66
C ILE A 85 -2.42 -7.23 0.49
N ILE A 86 -1.50 -6.38 0.03
CA ILE A 86 -0.10 -6.75 -0.26
C ILE A 86 0.78 -6.45 0.94
N ALA A 87 0.60 -5.30 1.57
CA ALA A 87 1.41 -4.86 2.70
C ALA A 87 0.59 -4.01 3.67
N ILE A 88 0.96 -4.05 4.94
CA ILE A 88 0.40 -3.23 6.01
C ILE A 88 1.56 -2.69 6.85
N ALA A 89 1.50 -1.40 7.18
CA ALA A 89 2.27 -0.79 8.24
C ALA A 89 1.34 -0.29 9.33
N ARG A 90 1.77 -0.42 10.58
CA ARG A 90 1.01 0.03 11.74
C ARG A 90 1.99 0.54 12.78
N ASP A 91 1.65 1.68 13.35
CA ASP A 91 2.26 2.15 14.58
C ASP A 91 1.17 2.55 15.57
N ASP A 92 1.42 2.32 16.85
CA ASP A 92 0.45 2.59 17.90
C ASP A 92 1.10 3.04 19.18
N ILE A 93 0.55 4.12 19.75
CA ILE A 93 0.84 4.55 21.11
C ILE A 93 -0.29 4.07 22.03
N ARG A 94 0.10 3.43 23.14
CA ARG A 94 -0.81 3.02 24.20
C ARG A 94 -0.35 3.66 25.51
N MET A 95 -1.29 4.27 26.25
CA MET A 95 -1.09 4.76 27.62
C MET A 95 -1.73 3.81 28.63
#